data_AF-A0A6J6KHG6-F1
#
_entry.id   AF-A0A6J6KHG6-F1
#
_cell.length_a   1.000
_cell.length_b   1.000
_cell.length_c   1.000
_cell.angle_alpha   90.00
_cell.angle_beta   90.00
_cell.angle_gamma   90.00
#
_symmetry.space_group_name_H-M   'P 1'
#
loop_
_entity.id
_entity.type
_entity.pdbx_description
1 polymer ?
#
loop_
_entity_poly.entity_id
_entity_poly.type
_entity_poly.pdbx_seq_one_letter_code
_entity_poly.pdbx_strand_id
1 'polypeptide(L)'
;MKLKSSRQLVIAISLLLLAACSRQSETTQSGLGLCSSDQKVVVSDHISGQISAIEKLDFKKAYTYAAQSFQDSVSLAQFESVVTRQYQMLITNNGYSFTECLAEEGYFVQSVSVATNSGEIDLTYRLTLIDKRLGVVAVTVKPSSLDLNT
;
A
#
# COMPACT_ATOMS: atom_id res chain seq x y z
N MET A 1 45.00 63.79 -18.46
CA MET A 1 44.31 62.91 -17.49
C MET A 1 43.01 63.57 -17.02
N LYS A 2 41.86 63.13 -17.55
CA LYS A 2 40.54 62.95 -16.88
C LYS A 2 39.47 62.66 -17.95
N LEU A 3 38.93 61.44 -17.88
CA LEU A 3 37.88 60.89 -18.74
C LEU A 3 36.55 61.61 -18.51
N LYS A 4 35.74 61.74 -19.58
CA LYS A 4 34.31 62.04 -19.48
C LYS A 4 33.50 60.83 -19.96
N SER A 5 32.66 60.37 -19.03
CA SER A 5 31.69 59.28 -19.10
C SER A 5 30.71 59.41 -20.26
N SER A 6 30.38 58.29 -20.93
CA SER A 6 29.01 58.03 -21.34
C SER A 6 28.73 56.55 -21.59
N ARG A 7 27.76 56.06 -20.83
CA ARG A 7 27.02 54.78 -20.85
C ARG A 7 26.75 54.21 -22.25
N GLN A 8 26.82 52.87 -22.40
CA GLN A 8 25.79 51.97 -22.97
C GLN A 8 26.20 50.51 -22.64
N LEU A 9 25.50 49.84 -21.73
CA LEU A 9 24.32 48.98 -21.90
C LEU A 9 24.73 47.50 -21.97
N VAL A 10 24.57 46.85 -20.81
CA VAL A 10 24.67 45.42 -20.56
C VAL A 10 23.58 44.70 -21.35
N ILE A 11 23.93 43.72 -22.18
CA ILE A 11 23.00 42.68 -22.64
C ILE A 11 23.75 41.34 -22.62
N ALA A 12 23.64 40.63 -21.50
CA ALA A 12 23.99 39.22 -21.38
C ALA A 12 22.75 38.41 -21.79
N ILE A 13 22.79 37.78 -22.97
CA ILE A 13 21.75 36.86 -23.43
C ILE A 13 22.14 35.46 -22.95
N SER A 14 21.61 35.11 -21.78
CA SER A 14 21.62 33.74 -21.24
C SER A 14 20.49 32.96 -21.92
N LEU A 15 20.81 32.16 -22.94
CA LEU A 15 19.89 31.19 -23.53
C LEU A 15 19.63 30.04 -22.54
N LEU A 16 18.62 30.20 -21.68
CA LEU A 16 18.04 29.10 -20.91
C LEU A 16 17.06 28.33 -21.81
N LEU A 17 17.57 27.26 -22.43
CA LEU A 17 16.75 26.22 -23.03
C LEU A 17 16.07 25.43 -21.90
N LEU A 18 14.87 25.83 -21.49
CA LEU A 18 14.00 24.98 -20.69
C LEU A 18 13.48 23.84 -21.57
N ALA A 19 14.19 22.71 -21.57
CA ALA A 19 13.63 21.43 -21.97
C ALA A 19 12.57 21.02 -20.93
N ALA A 20 11.34 21.53 -21.09
CA ALA A 20 10.18 21.04 -20.38
C ALA A 20 9.78 19.68 -20.97
N CYS A 21 10.47 18.61 -20.56
CA CYS A 21 9.97 17.26 -20.76
C CYS A 21 8.77 17.06 -19.83
N SER A 22 7.56 17.35 -20.32
CA SER A 22 6.32 16.86 -19.72
C SER A 22 6.32 15.33 -19.74
N ARG A 23 6.84 14.70 -18.69
CA ARG A 23 6.59 13.28 -18.45
C ARG A 23 5.15 13.14 -17.99
N GLN A 24 4.25 12.89 -18.94
CA GLN A 24 2.94 12.36 -18.66
C GLN A 24 3.18 10.98 -18.05
N SER A 25 3.07 10.85 -16.73
CA SER A 25 3.11 9.55 -16.08
C SER A 25 1.82 8.82 -16.44
N GLU A 26 1.86 8.12 -17.57
CA GLU A 26 0.93 7.05 -17.84
C GLU A 26 0.99 6.09 -16.65
N THR A 27 -0.14 5.92 -15.97
CA THR A 27 -0.35 4.89 -14.96
C THR A 27 -0.39 3.54 -15.68
N THR A 28 0.71 3.13 -16.29
CA THR A 28 0.86 1.76 -16.76
C THR A 28 1.01 0.90 -15.52
N GLN A 29 -0.05 0.17 -15.17
CA GLN A 29 0.06 -1.01 -14.33
C GLN A 29 0.87 -2.05 -15.13
N SER A 30 2.17 -1.79 -15.29
CA SER A 30 3.09 -2.63 -16.04
C SER A 30 3.54 -3.76 -15.13
N GLY A 31 3.14 -4.98 -15.48
CA GLY A 31 3.54 -6.21 -14.79
C GLY A 31 2.40 -6.90 -14.06
N LEU A 32 1.45 -7.46 -14.81
CA LEU A 32 0.59 -8.52 -14.29
C LEU A 32 1.44 -9.76 -13.98
N GLY A 33 1.02 -10.57 -13.00
CA GLY A 33 1.77 -11.74 -12.53
C GLY A 33 2.48 -11.47 -11.22
N LEU A 34 3.72 -11.96 -11.04
CA LEU A 34 4.46 -11.74 -9.80
C LEU A 34 4.74 -10.25 -9.58
N CYS A 35 4.50 -9.77 -8.36
CA CYS A 35 4.89 -8.42 -7.98
C CYS A 35 6.39 -8.20 -8.19
N SER A 36 6.76 -7.01 -8.70
CA SER A 36 8.13 -6.53 -8.70
C SER A 36 8.66 -6.34 -7.27
N SER A 37 9.98 -6.21 -7.10
CA SER A 37 10.58 -5.95 -5.78
C SER A 37 10.01 -4.70 -5.11
N ASP A 38 9.82 -3.61 -5.86
CA ASP A 38 9.26 -2.36 -5.34
C ASP A 38 7.79 -2.54 -4.91
N GLN A 39 7.01 -3.27 -5.73
CA GLN A 39 5.61 -3.57 -5.39
C GLN A 39 5.51 -4.41 -4.13
N LYS A 40 6.38 -5.42 -3.97
CA LYS A 40 6.42 -6.25 -2.74
C LYS A 40 6.64 -5.39 -1.50
N VAL A 41 7.62 -4.50 -1.52
CA VAL A 41 7.93 -3.60 -0.38
C VAL A 41 6.74 -2.70 -0.05
N VAL A 42 6.18 -2.02 -1.05
CA VAL A 42 5.07 -1.09 -0.83
C VAL A 42 3.82 -1.81 -0.30
N VAL A 43 3.50 -2.99 -0.84
CA VAL A 43 2.36 -3.79 -0.40
C VAL A 43 2.58 -4.34 1.01
N SER A 44 3.75 -4.91 1.30
CA SER A 44 4.06 -5.45 2.62
C SER A 44 4.09 -4.36 3.69
N ASP A 45 4.65 -3.20 3.40
CA ASP A 45 4.71 -2.07 4.36
C ASP A 45 3.31 -1.57 4.71
N HIS A 46 2.42 -1.51 3.71
CA HIS A 46 1.04 -1.09 3.91
C HIS A 46 0.25 -2.07 4.78
N ILE A 47 0.37 -3.37 4.51
CA ILE A 47 -0.28 -4.41 5.32
C ILE A 47 0.31 -4.43 6.73
N SER A 48 1.64 -4.32 6.86
CA SER A 48 2.32 -4.27 8.16
C SER A 48 1.83 -3.10 9.00
N GLY A 49 1.65 -1.93 8.38
CA GLY A 49 1.11 -0.75 9.05
C GLY A 49 -0.32 -0.97 9.58
N GLN A 50 -1.16 -1.67 8.82
CA GLN A 50 -2.51 -2.04 9.27
C GLN A 50 -2.46 -3.03 10.43
N ILE A 51 -1.70 -4.13 10.31
CA ILE A 51 -1.58 -5.15 11.35
C ILE A 51 -1.02 -4.54 12.63
N SER A 52 0.04 -3.73 12.55
CA SER A 52 0.61 -3.06 13.73
C SER A 52 -0.33 -2.06 14.41
N ALA A 53 -1.28 -1.48 13.67
CA ALA A 53 -2.33 -0.67 14.28
C ALA A 53 -3.40 -1.54 14.97
N ILE A 54 -3.74 -2.69 14.38
CA ILE A 54 -4.65 -3.69 14.97
C ILE A 54 -4.08 -4.26 16.28
N GLU A 55 -2.80 -4.66 16.29
CA GLU A 55 -2.09 -5.15 17.49
C GLU A 55 -2.14 -4.15 18.65
N LYS A 56 -2.12 -2.85 18.34
CA LYS A 56 -2.21 -1.76 19.32
C LYS A 56 -3.64 -1.36 19.67
N LEU A 57 -4.63 -2.06 19.13
CA LEU A 57 -6.05 -1.72 19.23
C LEU A 57 -6.38 -0.30 18.73
N ASP A 58 -5.53 0.27 17.88
CA ASP A 58 -5.76 1.56 17.22
C ASP A 58 -6.56 1.35 15.94
N PHE A 59 -7.83 0.95 16.10
CA PHE A 59 -8.71 0.62 14.99
C PHE A 59 -8.96 1.82 14.08
N LYS A 60 -8.95 3.04 14.63
CA LYS A 60 -9.06 4.26 13.84
C LYS A 60 -7.89 4.38 12.87
N LYS A 61 -6.65 4.14 13.32
CA LYS A 61 -5.48 4.12 12.45
C LYS A 61 -5.48 2.92 11.50
N ALA A 62 -5.80 1.72 11.97
CA ALA A 62 -5.87 0.53 11.13
C ALA A 62 -6.85 0.70 9.96
N TYR A 63 -7.99 1.35 10.22
CA TYR A 63 -9.00 1.66 9.23
C TYR A 63 -8.51 2.63 8.14
N THR A 64 -7.53 3.50 8.43
CA THR A 64 -6.94 4.39 7.39
C THR A 64 -6.17 3.64 6.30
N TYR A 65 -5.78 2.39 6.56
CA TYR A 65 -5.15 1.51 5.56
C TYR A 65 -6.17 0.81 4.66
N ALA A 66 -7.47 0.90 4.96
CA ALA A 66 -8.52 0.35 4.09
C ALA A 66 -8.74 1.24 2.85
N ALA A 67 -9.10 0.62 1.72
CA ALA A 67 -9.46 1.33 0.50
C ALA A 67 -10.69 2.23 0.72
N GLN A 68 -10.80 3.32 -0.04
CA GLN A 68 -11.97 4.21 0.05
C GLN A 68 -13.28 3.46 -0.15
N SER A 69 -13.33 2.61 -1.17
CA SER A 69 -14.50 1.78 -1.48
C SER A 69 -14.93 0.89 -0.31
N PHE A 70 -13.96 0.38 0.46
CA PHE A 70 -14.25 -0.33 1.70
C PHE A 70 -14.81 0.62 2.76
N GLN A 71 -14.16 1.77 2.97
CA GLN A 71 -14.59 2.74 3.98
C GLN A 71 -15.97 3.35 3.69
N ASP A 72 -16.35 3.44 2.41
CA ASP A 72 -17.66 3.92 1.96
C ASP A 72 -18.77 2.89 2.26
N SER A 73 -18.42 1.61 2.40
CA SER A 73 -19.36 0.49 2.57
C SER A 73 -19.39 -0.08 3.98
N VAL A 74 -18.29 0.03 4.74
CA VAL A 74 -18.11 -0.58 6.06
C VAL A 74 -17.67 0.50 7.02
N SER A 75 -18.50 0.83 8.01
CA SER A 75 -18.15 1.83 9.03
C SER A 75 -16.97 1.38 9.91
N LEU A 76 -16.29 2.34 10.55
CA LEU A 76 -15.23 2.07 11.53
C LEU A 76 -15.68 1.09 12.63
N ALA A 77 -16.91 1.24 13.15
CA ALA A 77 -17.44 0.36 14.19
C ALA A 77 -17.67 -1.07 13.68
N GLN A 78 -18.10 -1.24 12.43
CA GLN A 78 -18.22 -2.55 11.80
C GLN A 78 -16.85 -3.18 11.56
N PHE A 79 -15.88 -2.40 11.08
CA PHE A 79 -14.50 -2.84 10.93
C PHE A 79 -13.93 -3.35 12.26
N GLU A 80 -14.03 -2.57 13.34
CA GLU A 80 -13.60 -2.98 14.68
C GLU A 80 -14.31 -4.24 15.15
N SER A 81 -15.65 -4.32 14.99
CA SER A 81 -16.41 -5.50 15.38
C SER A 81 -16.01 -6.75 14.59
N VAL A 82 -15.66 -6.63 13.31
CA VAL A 82 -15.22 -7.77 12.49
C VAL A 82 -13.82 -8.21 12.92
N VAL A 83 -12.89 -7.27 13.09
CA VAL A 83 -11.52 -7.60 13.50
C VAL A 83 -11.52 -8.28 14.86
N THR A 84 -12.25 -7.74 15.84
CA THR A 84 -12.32 -8.30 17.21
C THR A 84 -13.07 -9.64 17.30
N ARG A 85 -13.88 -10.02 16.31
CA ARG A 85 -14.64 -11.28 16.35
C ARG A 85 -14.09 -12.36 15.45
N GLN A 86 -13.61 -11.99 14.27
CA GLN A 86 -13.26 -12.93 13.20
C GLN A 86 -11.76 -12.94 12.93
N TYR A 87 -11.05 -11.85 13.22
CA TYR A 87 -9.62 -11.71 12.96
C TYR A 87 -8.81 -11.45 14.23
N GLN A 88 -9.22 -12.05 15.36
CA GLN A 88 -8.51 -11.92 16.63
C GLN A 88 -7.04 -12.36 16.53
N MET A 89 -6.73 -13.26 15.59
CA MET A 89 -5.35 -13.66 15.32
C MET A 89 -4.45 -12.49 14.95
N LEU A 90 -4.97 -11.42 14.34
CA LEU A 90 -4.18 -10.21 14.02
C LEU A 90 -3.89 -9.36 15.26
N ILE A 91 -4.69 -9.47 16.33
CA ILE A 91 -4.50 -8.73 17.58
C ILE A 91 -3.41 -9.40 18.43
N THR A 92 -3.43 -10.72 18.54
CA THR A 92 -2.57 -11.50 19.45
C THR A 92 -1.59 -12.40 18.71
N ASN A 93 -1.11 -11.97 17.52
CA ASN A 93 -0.16 -12.76 16.74
C ASN A 93 1.22 -12.82 17.41
N ASN A 94 1.98 -13.86 17.07
CA ASN A 94 3.38 -14.07 17.46
C ASN A 94 4.35 -13.70 16.33
N GLY A 95 3.93 -12.79 15.43
CA GLY A 95 4.61 -12.46 14.19
C GLY A 95 3.85 -12.93 12.95
N TYR A 96 4.27 -12.43 11.79
CA TYR A 96 3.74 -12.80 10.49
C TYR A 96 4.82 -12.74 9.41
N SER A 97 4.59 -13.43 8.31
CA SER A 97 5.47 -13.43 7.14
C SER A 97 4.70 -13.21 5.84
N PHE A 98 5.35 -12.56 4.88
CA PHE A 98 4.81 -12.33 3.54
C PHE A 98 5.37 -13.39 2.59
N THR A 99 4.49 -14.07 1.86
CA THR A 99 4.89 -15.11 0.90
C THR A 99 4.67 -14.62 -0.54
N GLU A 100 3.62 -15.07 -1.19
CA GLU A 100 3.32 -14.74 -2.58
C GLU A 100 2.66 -13.35 -2.70
N CYS A 101 3.14 -12.56 -3.66
CA CYS A 101 2.54 -11.29 -4.08
C CYS A 101 2.28 -11.34 -5.58
N LEU A 102 1.02 -11.13 -5.97
CA LEU A 102 0.58 -11.06 -7.35
C LEU A 102 0.00 -9.69 -7.66
N ALA A 103 0.37 -9.15 -8.81
CA ALA A 103 -0.29 -8.01 -9.43
C ALA A 103 -1.31 -8.55 -10.45
N GLU A 104 -2.57 -8.23 -10.21
CA GLU A 104 -3.70 -8.56 -11.07
C GLU A 104 -4.31 -7.28 -11.65
N GLU A 105 -5.25 -7.42 -12.59
CA GLU A 105 -5.93 -6.27 -13.18
C GLU A 105 -6.67 -5.48 -12.09
N GLY A 106 -6.17 -4.28 -11.77
CA GLY A 106 -6.71 -3.40 -10.74
C GLY A 106 -6.40 -3.76 -9.28
N TYR A 107 -5.68 -4.86 -8.99
CA TYR A 107 -5.41 -5.29 -7.62
C TYR A 107 -3.99 -5.80 -7.39
N PHE A 108 -3.57 -5.77 -6.14
CA PHE A 108 -2.51 -6.62 -5.60
C PHE A 108 -3.12 -7.68 -4.69
N VAL A 109 -2.62 -8.90 -4.78
CA VAL A 109 -2.99 -10.04 -3.95
C VAL A 109 -1.75 -10.47 -3.17
N GLN A 110 -1.80 -10.34 -1.84
CA GLN A 110 -0.69 -10.69 -0.95
C GLN A 110 -1.11 -11.82 -0.01
N SER A 111 -0.34 -12.91 -0.02
CA SER A 111 -0.45 -13.98 0.97
C SER A 111 0.35 -13.65 2.23
N VAL A 112 -0.25 -13.85 3.39
CA VAL A 112 0.35 -13.57 4.72
C VAL A 112 0.14 -14.77 5.62
N SER A 113 1.20 -15.37 6.15
CA SER A 113 1.11 -16.39 7.21
C SER A 113 1.25 -15.69 8.56
N VAL A 114 0.26 -15.87 9.44
CA VAL A 114 0.21 -15.29 10.78
C VAL A 114 0.49 -16.39 11.80
N ALA A 115 1.59 -16.24 12.56
CA ALA A 115 1.92 -17.17 13.63
C ALA A 115 1.03 -16.92 14.85
N THR A 116 0.43 -17.97 15.38
CA THR A 116 -0.38 -17.94 16.62
C THR A 116 0.09 -18.99 17.60
N ASN A 117 -0.45 -18.98 18.81
CA ASN A 117 -0.18 -20.05 19.80
C ASN A 117 -0.72 -21.42 19.37
N SER A 118 -1.64 -21.46 18.40
CA SER A 118 -2.31 -22.67 17.93
C SER A 118 -1.80 -23.16 16.57
N GLY A 119 -0.80 -22.50 15.99
CA GLY A 119 -0.28 -22.77 14.66
C GLY A 119 -0.30 -21.54 13.75
N GLU A 120 -0.03 -21.75 12.47
CA GLU A 120 -0.06 -20.69 11.46
C GLU A 120 -1.46 -20.57 10.85
N ILE A 121 -1.90 -19.33 10.61
CA ILE A 121 -3.13 -19.01 9.89
C ILE A 121 -2.76 -18.22 8.65
N ASP A 122 -3.09 -18.77 7.49
CA ASP A 122 -2.85 -18.12 6.21
C ASP A 122 -3.99 -17.16 5.85
N LEU A 123 -3.64 -15.95 5.46
CA LEU A 123 -4.53 -14.90 4.99
C LEU A 123 -4.20 -14.52 3.55
N THR A 124 -5.21 -14.08 2.82
CA THR A 124 -5.06 -13.39 1.54
C THR A 124 -5.59 -11.98 1.67
N TYR A 125 -4.72 -11.01 1.46
CA TYR A 125 -5.05 -9.59 1.37
C TYR A 125 -5.24 -9.20 -0.09
N ARG A 126 -6.30 -8.46 -0.38
CA ARG A 126 -6.52 -7.80 -1.67
C ARG A 126 -6.43 -6.30 -1.48
N LEU A 127 -5.63 -5.64 -2.30
CA LEU A 127 -5.39 -4.21 -2.24
C LEU A 127 -5.64 -3.56 -3.60
N THR A 128 -6.15 -2.34 -3.59
CA THR A 128 -6.31 -1.49 -4.77
C THR A 128 -5.37 -0.31 -4.70
N LEU A 129 -4.77 0.09 -5.81
CA LEU A 129 -4.02 1.34 -5.94
C LEU A 129 -4.83 2.34 -6.77
N ILE A 130 -5.54 3.24 -6.10
CA ILE A 130 -6.39 4.27 -6.74
C ILE A 130 -5.83 5.63 -6.34
N ASP A 131 -5.62 6.51 -7.31
CA ASP A 131 -5.06 7.86 -7.10
C ASP A 131 -3.77 7.86 -6.27
N LYS A 132 -2.89 6.89 -6.53
CA LYS A 132 -1.61 6.66 -5.82
C LYS A 132 -1.77 6.33 -4.33
N ARG A 133 -2.98 5.99 -3.86
CA ARG A 133 -3.24 5.49 -2.52
C ARG A 133 -3.51 3.99 -2.57
N LEU A 134 -2.65 3.22 -1.93
CA LEU A 134 -2.87 1.80 -1.71
C LEU A 134 -3.91 1.64 -0.59
N GLY A 135 -4.81 0.68 -0.72
CA GLY A 135 -5.82 0.41 0.29
C GLY A 135 -6.26 -1.04 0.30
N VAL A 136 -6.40 -1.63 1.48
CA VAL A 136 -6.93 -2.99 1.65
C VAL A 136 -8.44 -2.96 1.39
N VAL A 137 -8.90 -3.79 0.45
CA VAL A 137 -10.32 -3.91 0.10
C VAL A 137 -10.94 -5.20 0.62
N ALA A 138 -10.13 -6.25 0.83
CA ALA A 138 -10.60 -7.51 1.40
C ALA A 138 -9.46 -8.28 2.09
N VAL A 139 -9.81 -9.07 3.10
CA VAL A 139 -8.94 -10.05 3.75
C VAL A 139 -9.73 -11.35 3.90
N THR A 140 -9.17 -12.48 3.48
CA THR A 140 -9.80 -13.80 3.61
C THR A 140 -8.87 -14.78 4.30
N VAL A 141 -9.40 -15.61 5.20
CA VAL A 141 -8.67 -16.75 5.76
C VAL A 141 -8.61 -17.84 4.70
N LYS A 142 -7.42 -18.36 4.41
CA LYS A 142 -7.28 -19.55 3.57
C LYS A 142 -7.67 -20.78 4.40
N PRO A 143 -8.53 -21.66 3.89
CA PRO A 143 -8.84 -22.90 4.59
C PRO A 143 -7.57 -23.74 4.74
N SER A 144 -7.36 -24.27 5.94
CA SER A 144 -6.27 -25.20 6.23
C SER A 144 -6.46 -26.46 5.38
N SER A 145 -5.40 -27.04 4.84
CA SER A 145 -5.47 -28.32 4.12
C SER A 145 -6.01 -29.48 4.97
N LEU A 146 -6.01 -29.33 6.30
CA LEU A 146 -6.59 -30.27 7.26
C LEU A 146 -8.12 -30.22 7.32
N ASP A 147 -8.75 -29.14 6.86
CA ASP A 147 -10.21 -28.95 6.90
C ASP A 147 -10.92 -29.56 5.68
N LEU A 148 -10.18 -30.00 4.67
CA LEU A 148 -10.71 -30.54 3.40
C LEU A 148 -10.93 -32.07 3.42
N ASN A 149 -10.74 -32.74 4.56
CA ASN A 149 -10.87 -34.19 4.72
C ASN A 149 -12.12 -34.60 5.55
N THR A 150 -13.25 -33.91 5.40
CA THR A 150 -14.54 -34.30 6.02
C THR A 150 -15.56 -34.61 4.94
#